data_AF-A0A918AUC4-F1
#
_entry.id   AF-A0A918AUC4-F1
#
_cell.length_a   1.000
_cell.length_b   1.000
_cell.length_c   1.000
_cell.angle_alpha   90.00
_cell.angle_beta   90.00
_cell.angle_gamma   90.00
#
_symmetry.space_group_name_H-M   'P 1'
#
loop_
_entity.id
_entity.type
_entity.pdbx_description
1 polymer ?
#
loop_
_entity_poly.entity_id
_entity_poly.type
_entity_poly.pdbx_seq_one_letter_code
_entity_poly.pdbx_strand_id
1 'polypeptide(L)'
;MTTLAELVRGFAALLTPAAGNDAKLTEWIATARGVDLPHLRSLTNGLETDRSAVDAAVTLPYHNGRTEGVNTRTKRIMRQMHGRAGFDLIRHRILLP
;
A
#
# COMPACT_ATOMS: atom_id res chain seq x y z
N MET A 1 -0.56 -16.93 -21.82
CA MET A 1 -1.02 -15.94 -20.81
C MET A 1 -0.18 -14.69 -20.99
N THR A 2 -0.72 -13.48 -20.80
CA THR A 2 0.02 -12.22 -21.02
C THR A 2 1.05 -11.98 -19.92
N THR A 3 2.26 -11.53 -20.28
CA THR A 3 3.39 -11.25 -19.36
C THR A 3 2.99 -10.36 -18.16
N LEU A 4 2.11 -9.38 -18.38
CA LEU A 4 1.57 -8.53 -17.33
C LEU A 4 0.83 -9.34 -16.25
N ALA A 5 0.01 -10.31 -16.64
CA ALA A 5 -0.76 -11.10 -15.69
C ALA A 5 0.13 -11.98 -14.81
N GLU A 6 1.27 -12.44 -15.34
CA GLU A 6 2.27 -13.19 -14.58
C GLU A 6 2.97 -12.31 -13.55
N LEU A 7 3.37 -11.10 -13.94
CA LEU A 7 3.96 -10.12 -13.02
C LEU A 7 2.99 -9.72 -11.90
N VAL A 8 1.71 -9.50 -12.22
CA VAL A 8 0.69 -9.19 -11.21
C VAL A 8 0.50 -10.33 -10.22
N ARG A 9 0.41 -11.59 -10.70
CA ARG A 9 0.30 -12.76 -9.82
C ARG A 9 1.55 -12.95 -8.96
N GLY A 10 2.74 -12.75 -9.54
CA GLY A 10 4.01 -12.83 -8.81
C GLY A 10 4.08 -11.80 -7.68
N PHE A 11 3.66 -10.56 -7.94
CA PHE A 11 3.59 -9.53 -6.92
C PHE A 11 2.54 -9.86 -5.84
N ALA A 12 1.35 -10.31 -6.24
CA ALA A 12 0.28 -10.66 -5.31
C ALA A 12 0.70 -11.75 -4.32
N ALA A 13 1.55 -12.69 -4.72
CA ALA A 13 2.09 -13.70 -3.83
C ALA A 13 2.97 -13.12 -2.71
N LEU A 14 3.64 -11.98 -2.95
CA LEU A 14 4.45 -11.27 -1.95
C LEU A 14 3.61 -10.51 -0.92
N LEU A 15 2.33 -10.27 -1.20
CA LEU A 15 1.42 -9.57 -0.28
C LEU A 15 1.03 -10.42 0.94
N THR A 16 1.29 -11.73 0.90
CA THR A 16 1.25 -12.59 2.09
C THR A 16 2.64 -12.53 2.75
N PRO A 17 2.79 -11.88 3.92
CA PRO A 17 4.11 -11.65 4.47
C PRO A 17 4.80 -12.95 4.88
N ALA A 18 6.07 -13.08 4.52
CA ALA A 18 6.89 -14.24 4.86
C ALA A 18 8.37 -13.85 4.89
N ALA A 19 9.16 -14.57 5.69
CA ALA A 19 10.62 -14.40 5.70
C ALA A 19 11.20 -14.66 4.29
N GLY A 20 12.14 -13.80 3.87
CA GLY A 20 12.78 -13.87 2.56
C GLY A 20 11.96 -13.27 1.40
N ASN A 21 10.79 -12.70 1.66
CA ASN A 21 10.02 -11.99 0.62
C ASN A 21 10.70 -10.69 0.16
N ASP A 22 11.56 -10.08 0.97
CA ASP A 22 12.42 -8.95 0.62
C ASP A 22 13.39 -9.30 -0.53
N ALA A 23 13.99 -10.49 -0.49
CA ALA A 23 14.84 -10.99 -1.58
C ALA A 23 14.00 -11.27 -2.84
N LYS A 24 12.88 -11.98 -2.69
CA LYS A 24 11.95 -12.27 -3.82
C LYS A 24 11.38 -10.99 -4.45
N LEU A 25 11.14 -9.96 -3.64
CA LEU A 25 10.71 -8.65 -4.13
C LEU A 25 11.78 -8.01 -5.01
N THR A 26 13.05 -8.13 -4.64
CA THR A 26 14.18 -7.63 -5.44
C THR A 26 14.21 -8.31 -6.82
N GLU A 27 14.08 -9.63 -6.85
CA GLU A 27 14.02 -10.41 -8.08
C GLU A 27 12.80 -10.02 -8.94
N TRP A 28 11.65 -9.83 -8.31
CA TRP A 28 10.45 -9.38 -8.98
C TRP A 28 10.60 -7.98 -9.59
N ILE A 29 11.20 -7.03 -8.85
CA ILE A 29 11.47 -5.67 -9.33
C ILE A 29 12.41 -5.71 -10.54
N ALA A 30 13.49 -6.49 -10.49
CA ALA A 30 14.42 -6.64 -11.60
C ALA A 30 13.72 -7.20 -12.85
N THR A 31 12.89 -8.23 -12.67
CA THR A 31 12.09 -8.83 -13.74
C THR A 31 11.11 -7.81 -14.34
N ALA A 32 10.35 -7.11 -13.49
CA ALA A 32 9.36 -6.12 -13.92
C ALA A 32 9.98 -4.93 -14.67
N ARG A 33 11.22 -4.54 -14.33
CA ARG A 33 11.97 -3.48 -15.02
C ARG A 33 12.49 -3.90 -16.40
N GLY A 34 12.79 -5.19 -16.58
CA GLY A 34 13.24 -5.77 -17.84
C GLY A 34 12.15 -5.92 -18.91
N VAL A 35 10.88 -5.80 -18.52
CA VAL A 35 9.74 -5.84 -19.45
C VAL A 35 9.35 -4.42 -19.86
N ASP A 36 9.04 -4.20 -21.14
CA ASP A 36 8.65 -2.89 -21.68
C ASP A 36 7.19 -2.54 -21.31
N LEU A 37 6.93 -2.34 -20.02
CA LEU A 37 5.64 -1.96 -19.46
C LEU A 37 5.78 -0.68 -18.63
N PRO A 38 5.51 0.50 -19.21
CA PRO A 38 5.77 1.80 -18.57
C PRO A 38 5.11 1.97 -17.19
N HIS A 39 3.91 1.40 -17.02
CA HIS A 39 3.15 1.51 -15.77
C HIS A 39 3.81 0.72 -14.62
N LEU A 40 4.43 -0.43 -14.92
CA LEU A 40 5.18 -1.21 -13.93
C LEU A 40 6.52 -0.54 -13.57
N ARG A 41 7.10 0.24 -14.49
CA ARG A 41 8.31 1.02 -14.18
C ARG A 41 8.04 2.09 -13.13
N SER A 42 6.90 2.80 -13.21
CA SER A 42 6.51 3.75 -12.16
C SER A 42 6.27 3.07 -10.81
N LEU A 43 5.64 1.89 -10.81
CA LEU A 43 5.40 1.12 -9.58
C LEU A 43 6.72 0.70 -8.92
N THR A 44 7.64 0.10 -9.69
CA THR A 44 8.95 -0.35 -9.18
C THR A 44 9.77 0.81 -8.63
N ASN A 45 9.72 1.99 -9.23
CA ASN A 45 10.38 3.18 -8.67
C ASN A 45 9.76 3.63 -7.34
N GLY A 46 8.43 3.56 -7.22
CA GLY A 46 7.75 3.84 -5.95
C GLY A 46 8.15 2.86 -4.84
N LEU A 47 8.24 1.57 -5.16
CA LEU A 47 8.66 0.53 -4.22
C LEU A 47 10.09 0.74 -3.70
N GLU A 48 11.00 1.23 -4.55
CA GLU A 48 12.38 1.48 -4.15
C GLU A 48 12.56 2.79 -3.38
N THR A 49 11.68 3.77 -3.58
CA THR A 49 11.75 5.07 -2.88
C THR A 49 11.56 4.90 -1.37
N ASP A 50 10.71 3.98 -0.94
CA ASP A 50 10.47 3.65 0.47
C ASP A 50 10.78 2.18 0.75
N ARG A 51 11.97 1.75 0.31
CA ARG A 51 12.35 0.34 0.31
C ARG A 51 12.25 -0.32 1.69
N SER A 52 12.66 0.39 2.74
CA SER A 52 12.57 -0.11 4.11
C SER A 52 11.15 -0.42 4.56
N ALA A 53 10.18 0.45 4.21
CA ALA A 53 8.78 0.20 4.57
C ALA A 53 8.20 -0.95 3.75
N VAL A 54 8.58 -1.07 2.48
CA VAL A 54 8.11 -2.13 1.60
C VAL A 54 8.65 -3.49 2.04
N ASP A 55 9.94 -3.59 2.38
CA ASP A 55 10.55 -4.82 2.90
C ASP A 55 9.84 -5.24 4.20
N ALA A 56 9.60 -4.29 5.11
CA ALA A 56 8.84 -4.55 6.34
C ALA A 56 7.40 -5.03 6.03
N ALA A 57 6.73 -4.44 5.05
CA ALA A 57 5.36 -4.81 4.67
C ALA A 57 5.24 -6.24 4.10
N VAL A 58 6.28 -6.74 3.41
CA VAL A 58 6.27 -8.09 2.82
C VAL A 58 6.92 -9.15 3.71
N THR A 59 7.56 -8.78 4.81
CA THR A 59 8.24 -9.72 5.73
C THR A 59 7.58 -9.84 7.09
N LEU A 60 7.00 -8.75 7.62
CA LEU A 60 6.42 -8.71 8.95
C LEU A 60 4.92 -9.05 8.94
N PRO A 61 4.38 -9.63 10.02
CA PRO A 61 2.95 -9.95 10.12
C PRO A 61 2.07 -8.71 10.38
N TYR A 62 2.65 -7.51 10.40
CA TYR A 62 1.93 -6.28 10.72
C TYR A 62 1.23 -5.72 9.49
N HIS A 63 0.02 -5.20 9.69
CA HIS A 63 -0.77 -4.55 8.64
C HIS A 63 -1.21 -3.14 9.07
N ASN A 64 -1.43 -2.25 8.11
CA ASN A 64 -1.92 -0.90 8.41
C ASN A 64 -3.46 -0.80 8.51
N GLY A 65 -4.18 -1.94 8.52
CA GLY A 65 -5.65 -1.98 8.41
C GLY A 65 -6.39 -1.18 9.47
N ARG A 66 -5.92 -1.21 10.73
CA ARG A 66 -6.54 -0.43 11.82
C ARG A 66 -6.40 1.08 11.58
N THR A 67 -5.20 1.53 11.21
CA THR A 67 -4.92 2.94 10.90
C THR A 67 -5.73 3.40 9.70
N GLU A 68 -5.79 2.60 8.64
CA GLU A 68 -6.59 2.90 7.45
C GLU A 68 -8.09 2.95 7.76
N GLY A 69 -8.58 2.11 8.68
CA GLY A 69 -9.95 2.18 9.18
C GLY A 69 -10.26 3.51 9.87
N VAL A 70 -9.37 3.98 10.73
CA VAL A 70 -9.49 5.29 11.40
C VAL A 70 -9.44 6.44 10.40
N ASN A 71 -8.50 6.39 9.44
CA ASN A 71 -8.39 7.37 8.35
C ASN A 71 -9.67 7.41 7.51
N THR A 72 -10.22 6.24 7.18
CA THR A 72 -11.45 6.11 6.40
C THR A 72 -12.65 6.68 7.14
N ARG A 73 -12.82 6.35 8.44
CA ARG A 73 -13.87 6.93 9.29
C ARG A 73 -13.75 8.46 9.34
N THR A 74 -12.55 8.98 9.56
CA THR A 74 -12.29 10.42 9.63
C THR A 74 -12.63 11.10 8.31
N LYS A 75 -12.14 10.58 7.18
CA LYS A 75 -12.46 11.09 5.84
C LYS A 75 -13.95 11.01 5.54
N ARG A 76 -14.66 9.97 6.02
CA ARG A 76 -16.12 9.85 5.86
C ARG A 76 -16.86 10.96 6.60
N ILE A 77 -16.51 11.24 7.86
CA ILE A 77 -17.12 12.34 8.64
C ILE A 77 -16.90 13.67 7.92
N MET A 78 -15.66 13.94 7.48
CA MET A 78 -15.32 15.14 6.71
C MET A 78 -16.15 15.31 5.44
N ARG A 79 -16.35 14.22 4.67
CA ARG A 79 -17.16 14.23 3.45
C ARG A 79 -18.65 14.45 3.72
N GLN A 80 -19.20 13.86 4.79
CA GLN A 80 -20.59 14.10 5.21
C GLN A 80 -20.83 15.57 5.58
N MET A 81 -19.79 16.28 5.97
CA MET A 81 -19.85 17.68 6.39
C MET A 81 -19.39 18.64 5.28
N HIS A 82 -19.28 18.16 4.04
CA HIS A 82 -18.85 18.93 2.86
C HIS A 82 -17.52 19.68 3.08
N GLY A 83 -16.59 19.08 3.84
CA GLY A 83 -15.29 19.68 4.16
C GLY A 83 -15.35 20.86 5.15
N ARG A 84 -16.51 21.18 5.73
CA ARG A 84 -16.69 22.31 6.67
C ARG A 84 -16.34 21.98 8.11
N ALA A 85 -15.90 20.76 8.40
CA ALA A 85 -15.52 20.37 9.75
C ALA A 85 -14.05 20.71 10.02
N GLY A 86 -13.81 21.74 10.81
CA GLY A 86 -12.48 22.01 11.39
C GLY A 86 -12.11 20.97 12.45
N PHE A 87 -10.86 21.02 12.93
CA PHE A 87 -10.32 20.03 13.87
C PHE A 87 -11.20 19.81 15.10
N ASP A 88 -11.69 20.86 15.74
CA ASP A 88 -12.51 20.76 16.96
C ASP A 88 -13.81 19.97 16.75
N LEU A 89 -14.43 20.16 15.57
CA LEU A 89 -15.68 19.51 15.21
C LEU A 89 -15.46 18.04 14.84
N ILE A 90 -14.36 17.74 14.13
CA ILE A 90 -13.91 16.35 13.87
C ILE A 90 -13.63 15.65 15.20
N ARG A 91 -12.89 16.31 16.10
CA ARG A 91 -12.52 15.78 17.41
C ARG A 91 -13.76 15.43 18.22
N HIS A 92 -14.76 16.33 18.29
CA HIS A 92 -16.04 16.04 18.94
C HIS A 92 -16.72 14.81 18.33
N ARG A 93 -16.84 14.74 17.01
CA ARG A 93 -17.51 13.63 16.30
C ARG A 93 -16.78 12.28 16.41
N ILE A 94 -15.48 12.28 16.70
CA ILE A 94 -14.67 11.06 16.84
C ILE A 94 -14.63 10.58 18.29
N LEU A 95 -14.42 11.49 19.25
CA LEU A 95 -14.15 11.18 20.65
C LEU A 95 -15.40 11.19 21.55
N LEU A 96 -16.46 11.88 21.15
CA LEU A 96 -17.73 11.93 21.87
C LEU A 96 -18.79 11.21 21.03
N PRO A 97 -18.86 9.87 21.11
CA PRO A 97 -19.78 9.07 20.29
C PRO A 97 -21.26 9.39 20.57
#